data_AF-A0A453DL41-F1
#
_entry.id   AF-A0A453DL41-F1
#
_cell.length_a   1.000
_cell.length_b   1.000
_cell.length_c   1.000
_cell.angle_alpha   90.00
_cell.angle_beta   90.00
_cell.angle_gamma   90.00
#
_symmetry.space_group_name_H-M   'P 1'
#
loop_
_entity.id
_entity.type
_entity.pdbx_description
1 polymer ?
#
loop_
_entity_poly.entity_id
_entity_poly.type
_entity_poly.pdbx_seq_one_letter_code
_entity_poly.pdbx_strand_id
1 'polypeptide(L)'
;MSPTPLIIIVLSSILTCSLLGATALHDHGDASTDFQALRCLKIHLSTSAGFLPSWKIDGSLQKFCTWSGVTCSKRQTSRVVALDLESLYLDGQMPPCIANLTLLTRIHLPNNQLRGPIPTELGQLNMLRYLNLSSNNLSGMIPSTLSSCSQFRVIDLGSNSFSGEIPPNLSQCSNMQQLKLDHNRLIGGIPEGLGILRNLSVLHLAGNTLTEYGYGSKISTEGDVYSYGVIILEMLTGKRPTDELFKDGLSLYKFVEDSFPEKIGEILDPRMIIPYYGNRDEEEAGSSSDQENHQIAAGIMGCITALAKLGLLCAAETPKDRPAMQDVYADAITIKEEFSALQG
;
A
#
# COMPACT_ATOMS: atom_id res chain seq x y z
N MET A 1 -69.82 25.79 18.10
CA MET A 1 -69.45 25.45 16.71
C MET A 1 -67.94 25.29 16.68
N SER A 2 -67.49 24.22 16.03
CA SER A 2 -66.13 23.70 15.92
C SER A 2 -65.13 24.68 15.24
N PRO A 3 -63.87 24.28 14.97
CA PRO A 3 -62.77 24.05 15.91
C PRO A 3 -61.52 24.87 15.49
N THR A 4 -60.53 25.04 16.37
CA THR A 4 -59.19 25.56 16.01
C THR A 4 -58.13 24.87 16.88
N PRO A 5 -56.87 24.75 16.41
CA PRO A 5 -56.36 23.46 15.92
C PRO A 5 -55.11 22.95 16.66
N LEU A 6 -54.75 21.70 16.35
CA LEU A 6 -53.51 21.01 16.72
C LEU A 6 -52.25 21.87 16.45
N ILE A 7 -51.70 22.53 17.48
CA ILE A 7 -50.28 22.97 17.51
C ILE A 7 -49.72 22.87 18.95
N ILE A 8 -49.86 21.72 19.63
CA ILE A 8 -49.14 21.44 20.90
C ILE A 8 -48.64 19.97 20.98
N ILE A 9 -48.26 19.34 19.86
CA ILE A 9 -47.61 17.99 19.89
C ILE A 9 -46.28 17.95 19.07
N VAL A 10 -45.65 19.09 18.75
CA VAL A 10 -44.32 19.09 18.08
C VAL A 10 -43.27 19.97 18.80
N LEU A 11 -43.43 20.22 20.10
CA LEU A 11 -42.45 20.96 20.91
C LEU A 11 -41.95 20.15 22.11
N SER A 12 -41.67 18.85 21.92
CA SER A 12 -40.83 18.05 22.82
C SER A 12 -39.68 17.33 22.13
N SER A 13 -39.41 17.62 20.85
CA SER A 13 -38.36 16.95 20.06
C SER A 13 -37.32 17.88 19.44
N ILE A 14 -37.30 19.17 19.77
CA ILE A 14 -36.28 20.12 19.29
C ILE A 14 -35.80 21.01 20.45
N LEU A 15 -35.12 20.41 21.42
CA LEU A 15 -34.31 21.15 22.39
C LEU A 15 -33.17 20.28 22.97
N THR A 16 -32.42 19.60 22.10
CA THR A 16 -31.07 19.09 22.40
C THR A 16 -30.25 19.00 21.11
N CYS A 17 -30.22 20.09 20.33
CA CYS A 17 -29.23 20.22 19.26
C CYS A 17 -28.54 21.57 19.36
N SER A 18 -27.22 21.50 19.31
CA SER A 18 -26.23 22.57 19.15
C SER A 18 -26.14 23.63 20.26
N LEU A 19 -25.12 23.50 21.12
CA LEU A 19 -23.98 24.43 21.17
C LEU A 19 -23.03 24.06 22.32
N LEU A 20 -22.06 23.21 22.01
CA LEU A 20 -20.69 23.39 22.49
C LEU A 20 -19.80 23.10 21.29
N GLY A 21 -19.42 24.18 20.60
CA GLY A 21 -18.37 24.15 19.61
C GLY A 21 -17.11 23.58 20.25
N ALA A 22 -16.55 22.60 19.56
CA ALA A 22 -15.24 22.05 19.84
C ALA A 22 -14.21 23.18 19.87
N THR A 23 -13.84 23.60 21.07
CA THR A 23 -12.46 23.97 21.32
C THR A 23 -11.82 22.72 21.86
N ALA A 24 -10.83 22.21 21.12
CA ALA A 24 -9.97 21.14 21.57
C ALA A 24 -9.16 21.64 22.78
N LEU A 25 -9.77 21.59 23.97
CA LEU A 25 -9.01 21.53 25.20
C LEU A 25 -8.53 20.09 25.34
N HIS A 26 -7.22 19.98 25.48
CA HIS A 26 -6.45 18.79 25.79
C HIS A 26 -6.98 18.19 27.10
N ASP A 27 -8.07 17.41 27.04
CA ASP A 27 -8.64 16.78 28.22
C ASP A 27 -7.73 15.63 28.62
N HIS A 28 -7.01 15.80 29.72
CA HIS A 28 -6.23 14.74 30.34
C HIS A 28 -7.23 13.72 30.90
N GLY A 29 -7.63 12.77 30.05
CA GLY A 29 -8.59 11.72 30.39
C GLY A 29 -8.33 11.14 31.78
N ASP A 30 -9.38 11.05 32.58
CA ASP A 30 -9.30 10.57 33.95
C ASP A 30 -9.47 9.04 34.01
N ALA A 31 -9.34 8.45 35.20
CA ALA A 31 -9.53 7.01 35.41
C ALA A 31 -10.96 6.52 35.04
N SER A 32 -11.96 7.42 35.05
CA SER A 32 -13.32 7.11 34.63
C SER A 32 -13.38 6.94 33.11
N THR A 33 -12.67 7.79 32.35
CA THR A 33 -12.55 7.66 30.90
C THR A 33 -11.98 6.31 30.48
N ASP A 34 -10.89 5.87 31.12
CA ASP A 34 -10.25 4.59 30.80
C ASP A 34 -11.17 3.40 31.14
N PHE A 35 -11.88 3.46 32.27
CA PHE A 35 -12.87 2.45 32.63
C PHE A 35 -14.01 2.35 31.60
N GLN A 36 -14.54 3.49 31.12
CA GLN A 36 -15.58 3.48 30.08
C GLN A 36 -15.07 2.92 28.75
N ALA A 37 -13.82 3.24 28.37
CA ALA A 37 -13.20 2.70 27.17
C ALA A 37 -13.04 1.17 27.25
N LEU A 38 -12.57 0.65 28.38
CA LEU A 38 -12.48 -0.80 28.63
C LEU A 38 -13.86 -1.47 28.63
N ARG A 39 -14.88 -0.81 29.20
CA ARG A 39 -16.26 -1.30 29.14
C ARG A 39 -16.77 -1.36 27.70
N CYS A 40 -16.48 -0.34 26.90
CA CYS A 40 -16.86 -0.29 25.49
C CYS A 40 -16.15 -1.37 24.67
N LEU A 41 -14.84 -1.59 24.88
CA LEU A 41 -14.08 -2.69 24.30
C LEU A 41 -14.73 -4.04 24.60
N LYS A 42 -15.07 -4.27 25.85
CA LYS A 42 -15.73 -5.50 26.29
C LYS A 42 -17.09 -5.76 25.63
N ILE A 43 -17.84 -4.72 25.28
CA ILE A 43 -19.13 -4.87 24.60
C ILE A 43 -18.92 -5.33 23.15
N HIS A 44 -17.86 -4.86 22.50
CA HIS A 44 -17.59 -5.16 21.09
C HIS A 44 -16.73 -6.40 20.88
N LEU A 45 -15.95 -6.80 21.88
CA LEU A 45 -15.11 -8.00 21.86
C LEU A 45 -15.80 -9.13 22.62
N SER A 46 -16.07 -10.23 21.95
CA SER A 46 -16.67 -11.44 22.52
C SER A 46 -15.68 -12.61 22.48
N THR A 47 -15.94 -13.68 23.23
CA THR A 47 -15.15 -14.93 23.16
C THR A 47 -16.10 -16.10 23.09
N SER A 48 -15.84 -17.08 22.23
CA SER A 48 -16.64 -18.31 22.12
C SER A 48 -16.69 -19.13 23.42
N ALA A 49 -15.68 -19.00 24.28
CA ALA A 49 -15.57 -19.72 25.56
C ALA A 49 -16.25 -19.02 26.76
N GLY A 50 -16.89 -17.86 26.55
CA GLY A 50 -17.51 -17.11 27.64
C GLY A 50 -16.51 -16.41 28.58
N PHE A 51 -16.21 -15.16 28.23
CA PHE A 51 -15.66 -14.11 29.09
C PHE A 51 -14.20 -14.21 29.53
N LEU A 52 -13.51 -13.06 29.43
CA LEU A 52 -12.41 -12.67 30.31
C LEU A 52 -12.93 -12.62 31.76
N PRO A 53 -12.68 -13.64 32.61
CA PRO A 53 -13.41 -13.81 33.88
C PRO A 53 -13.16 -12.66 34.87
N SER A 54 -12.04 -11.97 34.70
CA SER A 54 -11.60 -10.84 35.50
C SER A 54 -12.24 -9.51 35.09
N TRP A 55 -12.75 -9.38 33.85
CA TRP A 55 -13.37 -8.16 33.35
C TRP A 55 -14.80 -8.04 33.88
N LYS A 56 -15.01 -7.96 35.20
CA LYS A 56 -16.34 -7.82 35.80
C LYS A 56 -16.77 -6.35 35.76
N ILE A 57 -17.98 -6.09 35.23
CA ILE A 57 -18.60 -4.76 35.31
C ILE A 57 -19.36 -4.73 36.63
N ASP A 58 -18.66 -4.54 37.76
CA ASP A 58 -19.25 -4.52 39.10
C ASP A 58 -19.19 -3.13 39.75
N GLY A 59 -19.36 -2.06 38.96
CA GLY A 59 -19.47 -0.67 39.47
C GLY A 59 -18.26 -0.12 40.23
N SER A 60 -17.22 -0.92 40.49
CA SER A 60 -16.03 -0.52 41.22
C SER A 60 -14.99 0.08 40.27
N LEU A 61 -14.94 1.41 40.22
CA LEU A 61 -14.06 2.22 39.35
C LEU A 61 -12.55 1.97 39.52
N GLN A 62 -12.11 1.13 40.46
CA GLN A 62 -10.70 0.96 40.83
C GLN A 62 -10.10 -0.44 40.58
N LYS A 63 -10.87 -1.40 40.07
CA LYS A 63 -10.36 -2.79 39.88
C LYS A 63 -9.97 -3.15 38.45
N PHE A 64 -10.11 -2.25 37.47
CA PHE A 64 -9.78 -2.60 36.08
C PHE A 64 -8.27 -2.80 35.83
N CYS A 65 -7.41 -2.21 36.66
CA CYS A 65 -5.97 -2.48 36.60
C CYS A 65 -5.57 -3.89 37.03
N THR A 66 -6.49 -4.65 37.66
CA THR A 66 -6.29 -6.08 37.97
C THR A 66 -6.96 -6.99 36.94
N TRP A 67 -7.54 -6.42 35.88
CA TRP A 67 -8.13 -7.21 34.81
C TRP A 67 -7.04 -7.90 33.99
N SER A 68 -7.31 -9.13 33.59
CA SER A 68 -6.38 -9.92 32.78
C SER A 68 -6.07 -9.16 31.50
N GLY A 69 -4.78 -9.02 31.20
CA GLY A 69 -4.31 -8.30 30.03
C GLY A 69 -4.36 -6.78 30.13
N VAL A 70 -4.78 -6.18 31.25
CA VAL A 70 -4.77 -4.72 31.43
C VAL A 70 -3.60 -4.34 32.34
N THR A 71 -2.72 -3.47 31.85
CA THR A 71 -1.64 -2.89 32.66
C THR A 71 -1.88 -1.40 32.84
N CYS A 72 -1.83 -0.92 34.08
CA CYS A 72 -1.93 0.50 34.41
C CYS A 72 -0.56 1.14 34.74
N SER A 73 -0.47 2.46 34.58
CA SER A 73 0.71 3.27 34.91
C SER A 73 1.03 3.20 36.40
N LYS A 74 2.31 2.99 36.72
CA LYS A 74 2.83 3.06 38.10
C LYS A 74 2.88 4.50 38.64
N ARG A 75 2.92 5.50 37.76
CA ARG A 75 3.05 6.93 38.12
C ARG A 75 1.69 7.63 38.20
N GLN A 76 0.77 7.25 37.32
CA GLN A 76 -0.62 7.73 37.31
C GLN A 76 -1.52 6.52 37.56
N THR A 77 -1.85 6.29 38.83
CA THR A 77 -2.71 5.17 39.21
C THR A 77 -4.01 5.22 38.42
N SER A 78 -4.48 4.05 37.95
CA SER A 78 -5.73 3.92 37.19
C SER A 78 -5.73 4.56 35.80
N ARG A 79 -4.56 4.63 35.14
CA ARG A 79 -4.46 4.92 33.70
C ARG A 79 -3.86 3.74 32.96
N VAL A 80 -4.53 3.22 31.93
CA VAL A 80 -4.13 2.06 31.14
C VAL A 80 -2.96 2.43 30.21
N VAL A 81 -1.91 1.63 30.22
CA VAL A 81 -0.71 1.80 29.39
C VAL A 81 -0.42 0.63 28.47
N ALA A 82 -0.99 -0.56 28.76
CA ALA A 82 -0.89 -1.71 27.87
C ALA A 82 -2.15 -2.59 27.91
N LEU A 83 -2.48 -3.15 26.75
CA LEU A 83 -3.44 -4.23 26.57
C LEU A 83 -2.73 -5.45 25.98
N ASP A 84 -2.71 -6.57 26.70
CA ASP A 84 -2.10 -7.84 26.32
C ASP A 84 -3.14 -8.96 26.40
N LEU A 85 -3.76 -9.29 25.26
CA LEU A 85 -4.91 -10.19 25.15
C LEU A 85 -4.69 -11.23 24.03
N GLU A 86 -3.51 -11.84 24.01
CA GLU A 86 -3.12 -12.85 23.02
C GLU A 86 -3.83 -14.20 23.23
N SER A 87 -4.21 -14.86 22.13
CA SER A 87 -4.70 -16.25 22.13
C SER A 87 -5.92 -16.50 23.02
N LEU A 88 -6.85 -15.55 23.05
CA LEU A 88 -8.08 -15.62 23.86
C LEU A 88 -9.33 -15.94 23.04
N TYR A 89 -9.17 -16.29 21.75
CA TYR A 89 -10.28 -16.50 20.82
C TYR A 89 -11.24 -15.30 20.78
N LEU A 90 -10.70 -14.08 20.89
CA LEU A 90 -11.49 -12.85 20.85
C LEU A 90 -12.04 -12.64 19.44
N ASP A 91 -13.35 -12.56 19.32
CA ASP A 91 -14.09 -12.22 18.11
C ASP A 91 -14.72 -10.83 18.26
N GLY A 92 -15.20 -10.27 17.15
CA GLY A 92 -15.80 -8.94 17.08
C GLY A 92 -14.89 -7.93 16.38
N GLN A 93 -15.28 -6.67 16.45
CA GLN A 93 -14.57 -5.57 15.78
C GLN A 93 -13.90 -4.67 16.82
N MET A 94 -12.73 -4.14 16.49
CA MET A 94 -12.06 -3.19 17.37
C MET A 94 -12.81 -1.85 17.35
N PRO A 95 -13.41 -1.42 18.46
CA PRO A 95 -14.24 -0.22 18.46
C PRO A 95 -13.40 1.07 18.54
N PRO A 96 -13.87 2.19 17.95
CA PRO A 96 -13.20 3.49 18.02
C PRO A 96 -12.86 3.98 19.45
N CYS A 97 -13.67 3.59 20.43
CA CYS A 97 -13.49 3.97 21.84
C CYS A 97 -12.16 3.51 22.46
N ILE A 98 -11.41 2.61 21.81
CA ILE A 98 -10.02 2.27 22.21
C ILE A 98 -9.12 3.52 22.25
N ALA A 99 -9.41 4.52 21.41
CA ALA A 99 -8.67 5.78 21.35
C ALA A 99 -8.79 6.64 22.61
N ASN A 100 -9.79 6.38 23.46
CA ASN A 100 -9.95 7.08 24.74
C ASN A 100 -8.93 6.65 25.79
N LEU A 101 -8.21 5.54 25.59
CA LEU A 101 -7.11 5.10 26.46
C LEU A 101 -5.82 5.86 26.13
N THR A 102 -5.81 7.17 26.37
CA THR A 102 -4.83 8.12 25.82
C THR A 102 -3.37 7.90 26.24
N LEU A 103 -3.12 7.09 27.28
CA LEU A 103 -1.77 6.71 27.72
C LEU A 103 -1.32 5.32 27.21
N LEU A 104 -2.09 4.68 26.32
CA LEU A 104 -1.69 3.41 25.73
C LEU A 104 -0.34 3.54 25.00
N THR A 105 0.57 2.66 25.38
CA THR A 105 1.88 2.48 24.75
C THR A 105 1.98 1.16 24.01
N ARG A 106 1.13 0.19 24.35
CA ARG A 106 1.16 -1.17 23.83
C ARG A 106 -0.25 -1.73 23.64
N ILE A 107 -0.51 -2.24 22.45
CA ILE A 107 -1.69 -3.02 22.08
C ILE A 107 -1.17 -4.34 21.50
N HIS A 108 -1.42 -5.47 22.18
CA HIS A 108 -0.95 -6.80 21.81
C HIS A 108 -2.12 -7.79 21.85
N LEU A 109 -2.76 -8.01 20.71
CA LEU A 109 -3.91 -8.91 20.53
C LEU A 109 -3.69 -9.97 19.44
N PRO A 110 -2.49 -10.55 19.25
CA PRO A 110 -2.30 -11.53 18.19
C PRO A 110 -3.04 -12.85 18.48
N ASN A 111 -3.22 -13.66 17.43
CA ASN A 111 -3.78 -15.01 17.51
C ASN A 111 -5.22 -15.02 18.06
N ASN A 112 -6.07 -14.12 17.55
CA ASN A 112 -7.49 -14.03 17.89
C ASN A 112 -8.36 -14.14 16.61
N GLN A 113 -9.64 -13.83 16.71
CA GLN A 113 -10.63 -13.89 15.63
C GLN A 113 -11.20 -12.49 15.31
N LEU A 114 -10.45 -11.42 15.61
CA LEU A 114 -10.90 -10.05 15.39
C LEU A 114 -11.16 -9.82 13.91
N ARG A 115 -12.24 -9.10 13.58
CA ARG A 115 -12.69 -8.84 12.21
C ARG A 115 -12.89 -7.35 11.95
N GLY A 116 -13.10 -7.00 10.69
CA GLY A 116 -13.34 -5.63 10.26
C GLY A 116 -12.06 -4.78 10.24
N PRO A 117 -12.19 -3.46 10.00
CA PRO A 117 -11.04 -2.57 9.87
C PRO A 117 -10.43 -2.16 11.20
N ILE A 118 -9.20 -1.67 11.13
CA ILE A 118 -8.60 -0.89 12.22
C ILE A 118 -9.32 0.47 12.25
N PRO A 119 -9.92 0.90 13.37
CA PRO A 119 -10.52 2.23 13.52
C PRO A 119 -9.47 3.33 13.29
N THR A 120 -9.83 4.35 12.51
CA THR A 120 -8.94 5.48 12.20
C THR A 120 -8.57 6.28 13.44
N GLU A 121 -9.43 6.27 14.46
CA GLU A 121 -9.23 6.90 15.77
C GLU A 121 -8.03 6.34 16.53
N LEU A 122 -7.54 5.14 16.18
CA LEU A 122 -6.32 4.59 16.79
C LEU A 122 -5.10 5.50 16.58
N GLY A 123 -5.10 6.31 15.50
CA GLY A 123 -4.11 7.35 15.25
C GLY A 123 -4.09 8.50 16.28
N GLN A 124 -5.07 8.60 17.17
CA GLN A 124 -5.11 9.59 18.26
C GLN A 124 -4.24 9.18 19.47
N LEU A 125 -3.80 7.91 19.53
CA LEU A 125 -2.98 7.38 20.62
C LEU A 125 -1.51 7.79 20.46
N ASN A 126 -1.19 9.05 20.75
CA ASN A 126 0.15 9.64 20.53
C ASN A 126 1.29 8.95 21.29
N MET A 127 0.97 8.20 22.34
CA MET A 127 1.94 7.46 23.16
C MET A 127 2.16 6.03 22.68
N LEU A 128 1.42 5.57 21.66
CA LEU A 128 1.45 4.20 21.18
C LEU A 128 2.79 3.90 20.50
N ARG A 129 3.44 2.82 20.94
CA ARG A 129 4.77 2.38 20.47
C ARG A 129 4.74 1.01 19.84
N TYR A 130 3.82 0.17 20.29
CA TYR A 130 3.72 -1.23 19.92
C TYR A 130 2.28 -1.55 19.58
N LEU A 131 2.05 -1.95 18.35
CA LEU A 131 0.78 -2.49 17.87
C LEU A 131 1.03 -3.86 17.26
N ASN A 132 0.47 -4.90 17.86
CA ASN A 132 0.46 -6.25 17.32
C ASN A 132 -0.98 -6.76 17.25
N LEU A 133 -1.47 -6.93 16.03
CA LEU A 133 -2.78 -7.48 15.69
C LEU A 133 -2.63 -8.70 14.76
N SER A 134 -1.45 -9.32 14.73
CA SER A 134 -1.14 -10.40 13.80
C SER A 134 -2.03 -11.62 14.01
N SER A 135 -2.21 -12.46 12.99
CA SER A 135 -3.00 -13.69 13.08
C SER A 135 -4.42 -13.44 13.59
N ASN A 136 -5.14 -12.57 12.88
CA ASN A 136 -6.55 -12.27 13.09
C ASN A 136 -7.29 -12.35 11.74
N ASN A 137 -8.57 -11.96 11.73
CA ASN A 137 -9.41 -11.92 10.53
C ASN A 137 -9.75 -10.46 10.13
N LEU A 138 -8.85 -9.51 10.44
CA LEU A 138 -9.04 -8.08 10.17
C LEU A 138 -8.98 -7.82 8.66
N SER A 139 -9.70 -6.81 8.20
CA SER A 139 -9.88 -6.50 6.77
C SER A 139 -9.99 -5.01 6.50
N GLY A 140 -10.08 -4.61 5.22
CA GLY A 140 -10.07 -3.20 4.83
C GLY A 140 -8.67 -2.63 4.69
N MET A 141 -8.55 -1.31 4.60
CA MET A 141 -7.28 -0.62 4.40
C MET A 141 -6.55 -0.38 5.72
N ILE A 142 -5.21 -0.36 5.68
CA ILE A 142 -4.40 0.12 6.80
C ILE A 142 -4.62 1.64 6.91
N PRO A 143 -5.11 2.17 8.06
CA PRO A 143 -5.37 3.59 8.19
C PRO A 143 -4.08 4.42 8.08
N SER A 144 -4.06 5.42 7.20
CA SER A 144 -2.94 6.37 7.12
C SER A 144 -2.77 7.17 8.42
N THR A 145 -3.82 7.30 9.22
CA THR A 145 -3.81 7.95 10.54
C THR A 145 -2.90 7.27 11.56
N LEU A 146 -2.48 6.01 11.34
CA LEU A 146 -1.46 5.36 12.17
C LEU A 146 -0.13 6.12 12.18
N SER A 147 0.17 6.86 11.11
CA SER A 147 1.37 7.72 11.03
C SER A 147 1.39 8.84 12.08
N SER A 148 0.22 9.27 12.58
CA SER A 148 0.11 10.32 13.61
C SER A 148 0.73 9.90 14.95
N CYS A 149 0.81 8.59 15.21
CA CYS A 149 1.50 8.04 16.37
C CYS A 149 3.03 8.07 16.16
N SER A 150 3.63 9.24 16.31
CA SER A 150 5.06 9.51 16.08
C SER A 150 6.05 8.64 16.88
N GLN A 151 5.57 7.95 17.94
CA GLN A 151 6.38 7.08 18.79
C GLN A 151 6.40 5.60 18.36
N PHE A 152 5.74 5.23 17.25
CA PHE A 152 5.71 3.84 16.80
C PHE A 152 7.10 3.25 16.62
N ARG A 153 7.27 2.04 17.16
CA ARG A 153 8.47 1.19 17.04
C ARG A 153 8.15 -0.14 16.38
N VAL A 154 7.00 -0.72 16.71
CA VAL A 154 6.58 -2.02 16.17
C VAL A 154 5.14 -1.91 15.69
N ILE A 155 4.95 -2.26 14.42
CA ILE A 155 3.64 -2.51 13.83
C ILE A 155 3.68 -3.92 13.25
N ASP A 156 2.87 -4.81 13.80
CA ASP A 156 2.70 -6.19 13.35
C ASP A 156 1.23 -6.43 13.02
N LEU A 157 0.94 -6.49 11.73
CA LEU A 157 -0.37 -6.72 11.15
C LEU A 157 -0.39 -8.00 10.29
N GLY A 158 0.64 -8.84 10.41
CA GLY A 158 0.81 -10.01 9.57
C GLY A 158 -0.30 -11.04 9.74
N SER A 159 -0.52 -11.89 8.74
CA SER A 159 -1.56 -12.94 8.74
C SER A 159 -2.96 -12.38 9.04
N ASN A 160 -3.44 -11.49 8.18
CA ASN A 160 -4.78 -10.90 8.21
C ASN A 160 -5.36 -10.85 6.77
N SER A 161 -6.43 -10.09 6.55
CA SER A 161 -7.05 -9.85 5.24
C SER A 161 -7.05 -8.36 4.84
N PHE A 162 -6.01 -7.60 5.23
CA PHE A 162 -5.87 -6.19 4.83
C PHE A 162 -5.68 -6.06 3.32
N SER A 163 -6.27 -5.02 2.73
CA SER A 163 -6.27 -4.74 1.29
C SER A 163 -5.89 -3.28 1.00
N GLY A 164 -5.68 -2.95 -0.27
CA GLY A 164 -5.21 -1.62 -0.67
C GLY A 164 -3.69 -1.48 -0.49
N GLU A 165 -3.19 -0.25 -0.56
CA GLU A 165 -1.75 0.03 -0.54
C GLU A 165 -1.19 0.16 0.89
N ILE A 166 0.12 0.02 1.02
CA ILE A 166 0.85 0.37 2.25
C ILE A 166 0.84 1.91 2.36
N PRO A 167 0.30 2.50 3.45
CA PRO A 167 0.23 3.96 3.54
C PRO A 167 1.63 4.59 3.54
N PRO A 168 1.94 5.48 2.59
CA PRO A 168 3.27 6.08 2.47
C PRO A 168 3.64 6.92 3.70
N ASN A 169 2.64 7.49 4.39
CA ASN A 169 2.82 8.24 5.62
C ASN A 169 3.42 7.43 6.78
N LEU A 170 3.43 6.09 6.73
CA LEU A 170 4.12 5.29 7.75
C LEU A 170 5.63 5.59 7.83
N SER A 171 6.21 6.15 6.76
CA SER A 171 7.57 6.71 6.75
C SER A 171 7.79 7.88 7.73
N GLN A 172 6.73 8.51 8.23
CA GLN A 172 6.83 9.59 9.22
C GLN A 172 7.14 9.07 10.63
N CYS A 173 6.91 7.79 10.90
CA CYS A 173 7.26 7.14 12.16
C CYS A 173 8.77 6.85 12.22
N SER A 174 9.59 7.90 12.39
CA SER A 174 11.07 7.82 12.39
C SER A 174 11.69 6.87 13.43
N ASN A 175 10.93 6.50 14.46
CA ASN A 175 11.34 5.53 15.48
C ASN A 175 11.00 4.07 15.13
N MET A 176 10.40 3.81 13.97
CA MET A 176 9.96 2.48 13.56
C MET A 176 11.16 1.53 13.46
N GLN A 177 11.02 0.37 14.09
CA GLN A 177 12.03 -0.69 14.16
C GLN A 177 11.58 -1.94 13.43
N GLN A 178 10.28 -2.25 13.50
CA GLN A 178 9.69 -3.41 12.87
C GLN A 178 8.37 -3.05 12.20
N LEU A 179 8.24 -3.40 10.93
CA LEU A 179 7.00 -3.34 10.17
C LEU A 179 6.76 -4.72 9.56
N LYS A 180 5.71 -5.40 10.04
CA LYS A 180 5.34 -6.73 9.56
C LYS A 180 3.91 -6.66 9.03
N LEU A 181 3.79 -6.83 7.73
CA LEU A 181 2.54 -6.81 6.98
C LEU A 181 2.37 -8.10 6.15
N ASP A 182 3.21 -9.11 6.38
CA ASP A 182 3.21 -10.35 5.63
C ASP A 182 1.87 -11.10 5.71
N HIS A 183 1.56 -11.93 4.70
CA HIS A 183 0.34 -12.74 4.62
C HIS A 183 -0.93 -11.88 4.74
N ASN A 184 -1.12 -10.96 3.80
CA ASN A 184 -2.29 -10.10 3.66
C ASN A 184 -2.69 -10.02 2.16
N ARG A 185 -3.56 -9.09 1.78
CA ARG A 185 -3.99 -8.85 0.39
C ARG A 185 -3.60 -7.44 -0.08
N LEU A 186 -2.47 -6.91 0.41
CA LEU A 186 -2.00 -5.57 0.06
C LEU A 186 -1.55 -5.55 -1.41
N ILE A 187 -1.77 -4.42 -2.06
CA ILE A 187 -1.42 -4.13 -3.46
C ILE A 187 -0.53 -2.88 -3.54
N GLY A 188 -0.08 -2.50 -4.73
CA GLY A 188 0.75 -1.33 -4.94
C GLY A 188 2.22 -1.57 -4.57
N GLY A 189 3.05 -0.53 -4.73
CA GLY A 189 4.48 -0.61 -4.46
C GLY A 189 4.84 -0.50 -2.98
N ILE A 190 6.11 -0.79 -2.66
CA ILE A 190 6.67 -0.50 -1.34
C ILE A 190 6.98 1.01 -1.28
N PRO A 191 6.41 1.78 -0.33
CA PRO A 191 6.68 3.21 -0.26
C PRO A 191 8.17 3.50 -0.04
N GLU A 192 8.78 4.32 -0.90
CA GLU A 192 10.20 4.68 -0.83
C GLU A 192 10.61 5.24 0.53
N GLY A 193 9.69 5.97 1.18
CA GLY A 193 9.88 6.52 2.51
C GLY A 193 10.13 5.47 3.60
N LEU A 194 9.85 4.18 3.37
CA LEU A 194 10.25 3.13 4.30
C LEU A 194 11.76 2.84 4.23
N GLY A 195 12.39 3.05 3.07
CA GLY A 195 13.82 2.86 2.86
C GLY A 195 14.69 3.90 3.58
N ILE A 196 14.13 5.06 3.94
CA ILE A 196 14.86 6.12 4.68
C ILE A 196 14.82 5.93 6.20
N LEU A 197 14.03 4.99 6.72
CA LEU A 197 13.87 4.75 8.15
C LEU A 197 15.11 4.05 8.73
N ARG A 198 16.05 4.83 9.27
CA ARG A 198 17.34 4.33 9.80
C ARG A 198 17.23 3.27 10.90
N ASN A 199 16.12 3.26 11.64
CA ASN A 199 15.91 2.31 12.73
C ASN A 199 15.17 1.04 12.29
N LEU A 200 14.63 1.01 11.06
CA LEU A 200 13.86 -0.11 10.56
C LEU A 200 14.81 -1.28 10.29
N SER A 201 14.66 -2.33 11.10
CA SER A 201 15.53 -3.51 11.09
C SER A 201 14.79 -4.77 10.65
N VAL A 202 13.46 -4.78 10.75
CA VAL A 202 12.60 -5.89 10.36
C VAL A 202 11.50 -5.36 9.45
N LEU A 203 11.50 -5.80 8.20
CA LEU A 203 10.45 -5.51 7.22
C LEU A 203 9.96 -6.84 6.63
N HIS A 204 8.74 -7.25 7.00
CA HIS A 204 8.12 -8.46 6.44
C HIS A 204 6.93 -8.08 5.57
N LEU A 205 7.01 -8.38 4.28
CA LEU A 205 5.97 -8.05 3.30
C LEU A 205 5.52 -9.27 2.47
N ALA A 206 6.14 -10.43 2.67
CA ALA A 206 5.87 -11.65 1.91
C ALA A 206 4.41 -12.08 2.00
N GLY A 207 3.87 -12.72 0.97
CA GLY A 207 2.47 -13.17 0.98
C GLY A 207 1.44 -12.04 0.84
N ASN A 208 1.81 -10.95 0.17
CA ASN A 208 0.92 -9.92 -0.36
C ASN A 208 0.96 -9.93 -1.90
N THR A 209 0.14 -9.08 -2.52
CA THR A 209 0.12 -8.86 -3.98
C THR A 209 0.75 -7.50 -4.33
N LEU A 210 1.84 -7.15 -3.66
CA LEU A 210 2.54 -5.89 -3.90
C LEU A 210 3.14 -5.90 -5.31
N THR A 211 3.04 -4.77 -6.02
CA THR A 211 3.71 -4.57 -7.29
C THR A 211 5.20 -4.53 -7.01
N GLU A 212 5.90 -5.55 -7.50
CA GLU A 212 7.32 -5.71 -7.29
C GLU A 212 8.07 -4.73 -8.20
N TYR A 213 8.72 -3.73 -7.61
CA TYR A 213 9.83 -3.05 -8.27
C TYR A 213 11.01 -4.01 -8.28
N GLY A 214 11.03 -4.96 -9.23
CA GLY A 214 12.19 -5.67 -9.81
C GLY A 214 13.36 -6.12 -8.91
N TYR A 215 13.24 -6.17 -7.58
CA TYR A 215 14.34 -6.46 -6.67
C TYR A 215 13.83 -7.12 -5.39
N GLY A 216 13.43 -8.40 -5.46
CA GLY A 216 13.63 -9.30 -4.32
C GLY A 216 12.48 -10.21 -3.88
N SER A 217 11.62 -10.72 -4.75
CA SER A 217 10.62 -11.75 -4.40
C SER A 217 10.38 -12.78 -5.51
N LYS A 218 9.66 -13.84 -5.15
CA LYS A 218 9.64 -15.18 -5.79
C LYS A 218 9.56 -15.16 -7.33
N ILE A 219 10.40 -16.01 -7.95
CA ILE A 219 10.37 -16.36 -9.38
C ILE A 219 8.93 -16.64 -9.81
N SER A 220 8.41 -15.82 -10.72
CA SER A 220 7.11 -15.99 -11.36
C SER A 220 7.27 -15.70 -12.85
N THR A 221 6.46 -16.37 -13.66
CA THR A 221 6.44 -16.15 -15.10
C THR A 221 6.07 -14.71 -15.45
N GLU A 222 5.25 -14.05 -14.63
CA GLU A 222 4.81 -12.67 -14.85
C GLU A 222 5.91 -11.64 -14.47
N GLY A 223 6.77 -11.99 -13.52
CA GLY A 223 7.98 -11.23 -13.18
C GLY A 223 9.07 -11.38 -14.26
N ASP A 224 9.21 -12.57 -14.83
CA ASP A 224 10.09 -12.83 -15.96
C ASP A 224 9.63 -12.06 -17.21
N VAL A 225 8.33 -12.06 -17.50
CA VAL A 225 7.73 -11.27 -18.60
C VAL A 225 8.00 -9.77 -18.39
N TYR A 226 7.79 -9.25 -17.17
CA TYR A 226 8.09 -7.85 -16.87
C TYR A 226 9.56 -7.50 -17.09
N SER A 227 10.46 -8.32 -16.55
CA SER A 227 11.91 -8.13 -16.69
C SER A 227 12.33 -8.18 -18.16
N TYR A 228 11.74 -9.08 -18.95
CA TYR A 228 11.95 -9.14 -20.39
C TYR A 228 11.49 -7.85 -21.09
N GLY A 229 10.32 -7.33 -20.72
CA GLY A 229 9.81 -6.05 -21.21
C GLY A 229 10.77 -4.90 -20.92
N VAL A 230 11.23 -4.77 -19.67
CA VAL A 230 12.19 -3.73 -19.27
C VAL A 230 13.48 -3.84 -20.08
N ILE A 231 14.04 -5.05 -20.22
CA ILE A 231 15.27 -5.28 -21.00
C ILE A 231 15.09 -4.84 -22.47
N ILE A 232 13.95 -5.13 -23.10
CA ILE A 232 13.65 -4.64 -24.45
C ILE A 232 13.70 -3.12 -24.51
N LEU A 233 13.03 -2.44 -23.56
CA LEU A 233 12.98 -0.98 -23.53
C LEU A 233 14.37 -0.36 -23.26
N GLU A 234 15.18 -0.99 -22.40
CA GLU A 234 16.57 -0.59 -22.14
C GLU A 234 17.43 -0.75 -23.40
N MET A 235 17.33 -1.89 -24.10
CA MET A 235 18.05 -2.14 -25.34
C MET A 235 17.69 -1.14 -26.43
N LEU A 236 16.39 -0.83 -26.57
CA LEU A 236 15.91 0.11 -27.58
C LEU A 236 16.37 1.54 -27.32
N THR A 237 16.35 1.99 -26.06
CA THR A 237 16.58 3.41 -25.72
C THR A 237 17.99 3.73 -25.25
N GLY A 238 18.77 2.72 -24.90
CA GLY A 238 20.09 2.85 -24.28
C GLY A 238 20.05 3.41 -22.85
N LYS A 239 18.86 3.50 -22.24
CA LYS A 239 18.62 4.10 -20.92
C LYS A 239 18.25 3.01 -19.91
N ARG A 240 18.66 3.19 -18.65
CA ARG A 240 18.33 2.28 -17.55
C ARG A 240 17.19 2.87 -16.71
N PRO A 241 16.28 2.06 -16.13
CA PRO A 241 15.26 2.56 -15.21
C PRO A 241 15.81 3.36 -14.02
N THR A 242 17.09 3.14 -13.68
CA THR A 242 17.81 3.84 -12.60
C THR A 242 18.51 5.13 -13.04
N ASP A 243 18.42 5.53 -14.31
CA ASP A 243 19.05 6.75 -14.79
C ASP A 243 18.42 7.99 -14.13
N GLU A 244 19.24 9.02 -13.89
CA GLU A 244 18.84 10.27 -13.23
C GLU A 244 17.66 10.98 -13.91
N LEU A 245 17.44 10.71 -15.21
CA LEU A 245 16.32 11.22 -16.00
C LEU A 245 14.95 10.73 -15.49
N PHE A 246 14.88 9.55 -14.87
CA PHE A 246 13.63 8.89 -14.45
C PHE A 246 13.33 9.14 -12.98
N LYS A 247 13.17 10.41 -12.64
CA LYS A 247 12.76 10.89 -11.31
C LYS A 247 11.38 11.56 -11.40
N ASP A 248 10.83 11.91 -10.24
CA ASP A 248 9.57 12.68 -10.13
C ASP A 248 8.35 12.04 -10.83
N GLY A 249 8.29 10.70 -10.82
CA GLY A 249 7.17 9.93 -11.37
C GLY A 249 7.28 9.61 -12.86
N LEU A 250 8.35 10.04 -13.54
CA LEU A 250 8.66 9.60 -14.89
C LEU A 250 9.41 8.26 -14.84
N SER A 251 8.88 7.24 -15.52
CA SER A 251 9.52 5.92 -15.63
C SER A 251 10.01 5.64 -17.05
N LEU A 252 10.91 4.66 -17.23
CA LEU A 252 11.32 4.20 -18.56
C LEU A 252 10.12 3.74 -19.39
N TYR A 253 9.16 3.05 -18.76
CA TYR A 253 7.90 2.66 -19.38
C TYR A 253 7.16 3.86 -19.95
N LYS A 254 6.92 4.87 -19.09
CA LYS A 254 6.15 6.07 -19.46
C LYS A 254 6.85 6.90 -20.53
N PHE A 255 8.18 7.01 -20.44
CA PHE A 255 9.02 7.66 -21.44
C PHE A 255 8.89 7.03 -22.83
N VAL A 256 8.87 5.70 -22.92
CA VAL A 256 8.67 5.00 -24.20
C VAL A 256 7.21 5.08 -24.64
N GLU A 257 6.26 4.89 -23.73
CA GLU A 257 4.82 4.97 -24.01
C GLU A 257 4.43 6.32 -24.61
N ASP A 258 4.93 7.43 -24.04
CA ASP A 258 4.63 8.79 -24.51
C ASP A 258 5.24 9.10 -25.90
N SER A 259 6.19 8.29 -26.36
CA SER A 259 6.82 8.42 -27.69
C SER A 259 6.28 7.40 -28.70
N PHE A 260 5.50 6.42 -28.26
CA PHE A 260 5.03 5.31 -29.10
C PHE A 260 3.67 5.60 -29.75
N PRO A 261 3.44 5.22 -31.02
CA PRO A 261 4.40 4.67 -31.98
C PRO A 261 5.15 5.75 -32.79
N GLU A 262 4.63 6.98 -32.90
CA GLU A 262 5.04 7.93 -33.95
C GLU A 262 6.45 8.51 -33.75
N LYS A 263 6.90 8.62 -32.50
CA LYS A 263 8.18 9.24 -32.13
C LYS A 263 9.19 8.23 -31.62
N ILE A 264 8.96 6.93 -31.82
CA ILE A 264 9.83 5.89 -31.30
C ILE A 264 11.28 6.06 -31.80
N GLY A 265 11.43 6.52 -33.05
CA GLY A 265 12.74 6.79 -33.66
C GLY A 265 13.56 7.87 -32.96
N GLU A 266 12.92 8.81 -32.25
CA GLU A 266 13.60 9.92 -31.56
C GLU A 266 14.27 9.48 -30.25
N ILE A 267 13.82 8.37 -29.67
CA ILE A 267 14.27 7.91 -28.36
C ILE A 267 15.20 6.71 -28.41
N LEU A 268 15.49 6.19 -29.60
CA LEU A 268 16.35 5.03 -29.81
C LEU A 268 17.79 5.31 -29.37
N ASP A 269 18.47 4.27 -28.90
CA ASP A 269 19.90 4.31 -28.66
C ASP A 269 20.60 4.70 -29.97
N PRO A 270 21.39 5.79 -30.00
CA PRO A 270 22.12 6.20 -31.19
C PRO A 270 23.05 5.11 -31.75
N ARG A 271 23.40 4.09 -30.95
CA ARG A 271 24.21 2.94 -31.38
C ARG A 271 23.41 1.87 -32.11
N MET A 272 22.08 1.87 -32.02
CA MET A 272 21.21 0.98 -32.80
C MET A 272 21.08 1.41 -34.25
N ILE A 273 21.32 2.69 -34.55
CA ILE A 273 21.24 3.25 -35.89
C ILE A 273 22.65 3.61 -36.36
N ILE A 274 23.16 2.88 -37.36
CA ILE A 274 24.15 3.22 -38.43
C ILE A 274 24.89 1.90 -38.78
N PRO A 275 24.85 1.42 -40.04
CA PRO A 275 25.07 2.21 -41.25
C PRO A 275 24.10 1.90 -42.41
N TYR A 276 23.12 2.77 -42.65
CA TYR A 276 22.52 2.91 -44.00
C TYR A 276 22.44 4.36 -44.46
N TYR A 277 22.44 5.32 -43.53
CA TYR A 277 22.80 6.70 -43.81
C TYR A 277 24.29 6.88 -43.54
N GLY A 278 25.12 6.35 -44.46
CA GLY A 278 26.46 6.89 -44.61
C GLY A 278 26.34 8.36 -44.97
N ASN A 279 27.23 9.20 -44.44
CA ASN A 279 27.45 10.57 -44.90
C ASN A 279 27.33 10.64 -46.43
N ARG A 280 26.19 11.08 -46.94
CA ARG A 280 26.07 11.55 -48.31
C ARG A 280 25.75 13.01 -48.20
N ASP A 281 26.78 13.80 -48.54
CA ASP A 281 26.59 15.12 -49.11
C ASP A 281 25.45 15.04 -50.15
N GLU A 282 24.58 16.06 -50.17
CA GLU A 282 23.26 16.11 -50.82
C GLU A 282 23.26 16.01 -52.37
N GLU A 283 24.27 15.41 -53.00
CA GLU A 283 24.39 15.34 -54.45
C GLU A 283 24.40 13.88 -54.93
N GLU A 284 23.20 13.33 -55.17
CA GLU A 284 22.84 12.44 -56.29
C GLU A 284 21.57 11.64 -55.93
N ALA A 285 20.41 12.27 -56.09
CA ALA A 285 19.12 11.60 -56.03
C ALA A 285 18.79 11.00 -57.41
N GLY A 286 18.65 9.68 -57.50
CA GLY A 286 18.06 9.07 -58.70
C GLY A 286 18.34 7.59 -58.98
N SER A 287 18.87 6.79 -58.05
CA SER A 287 19.18 5.38 -58.32
C SER A 287 18.13 4.42 -57.77
N SER A 288 17.91 3.27 -58.42
CA SER A 288 17.02 2.21 -57.92
C SER A 288 17.43 1.67 -56.55
N SER A 289 18.72 1.80 -56.21
CA SER A 289 19.28 1.47 -54.90
C SER A 289 18.78 2.39 -53.78
N ASP A 290 18.43 3.65 -54.05
CA ASP A 290 17.97 4.56 -53.00
C ASP A 290 16.56 4.20 -52.52
N GLN A 291 15.71 3.71 -53.42
CA GLN A 291 14.35 3.28 -53.09
C GLN A 291 14.34 1.93 -52.36
N GLU A 292 15.22 1.00 -52.75
CA GLU A 292 15.43 -0.27 -52.04
C GLU A 292 15.97 -0.04 -50.62
N ASN A 293 16.95 0.85 -50.46
CA ASN A 293 17.47 1.24 -49.15
C ASN A 293 16.41 1.90 -48.26
N HIS A 294 15.54 2.75 -48.84
CA HIS A 294 14.43 3.36 -48.11
C HIS A 294 13.39 2.32 -47.66
N GLN A 295 13.09 1.33 -48.51
CA GLN A 295 12.19 0.22 -48.18
C GLN A 295 12.74 -0.63 -47.03
N ILE A 296 14.04 -0.93 -47.05
CA ILE A 296 14.73 -1.68 -45.98
C ILE A 296 14.70 -0.89 -44.67
N ALA A 297 15.01 0.41 -44.71
CA ALA A 297 14.97 1.28 -43.53
C ALA A 297 13.55 1.35 -42.91
N ALA A 298 12.52 1.46 -43.74
CA ALA A 298 11.13 1.42 -43.29
C ALA A 298 10.77 0.06 -42.64
N GLY A 299 11.24 -1.05 -43.22
CA GLY A 299 11.07 -2.38 -42.64
C GLY A 299 11.74 -2.53 -41.28
N ILE A 300 12.97 -2.04 -41.13
CA ILE A 300 13.71 -2.05 -39.86
C ILE A 300 12.96 -1.22 -38.80
N MET A 301 12.46 -0.04 -39.15
CA MET A 301 11.64 0.78 -38.25
C MET A 301 10.33 0.09 -37.86
N GLY A 302 9.73 -0.69 -38.77
CA GLY A 302 8.59 -1.57 -38.47
C GLY A 302 8.92 -2.59 -37.37
N CYS A 303 10.05 -3.29 -37.52
CA CYS A 303 10.53 -4.26 -36.52
C CYS A 303 10.79 -3.60 -35.15
N ILE A 304 11.41 -2.42 -35.16
CA ILE A 304 11.67 -1.64 -33.94
C ILE A 304 10.36 -1.24 -33.25
N THR A 305 9.37 -0.79 -34.02
CA THR A 305 8.05 -0.42 -33.49
C THR A 305 7.34 -1.64 -32.90
N ALA A 306 7.39 -2.79 -33.58
CA ALA A 306 6.83 -4.04 -33.07
C ALA A 306 7.52 -4.48 -31.76
N LEU A 307 8.85 -4.37 -31.69
CA LEU A 307 9.62 -4.69 -30.50
C LEU A 307 9.30 -3.74 -29.33
N ALA A 308 9.17 -2.44 -29.60
CA ALA A 308 8.76 -1.44 -28.61
C ALA A 308 7.36 -1.75 -28.05
N LYS A 309 6.41 -2.13 -28.93
CA LYS A 309 5.07 -2.56 -28.53
C LYS A 309 5.11 -3.79 -27.62
N LEU A 310 5.91 -4.80 -27.98
CA LEU A 310 6.10 -6.01 -27.17
C LEU A 310 6.69 -5.65 -25.79
N GLY A 311 7.70 -4.78 -25.76
CA GLY A 311 8.30 -4.26 -24.53
C GLY A 311 7.28 -3.58 -23.62
N LEU A 312 6.43 -2.69 -24.16
CA LEU A 312 5.36 -2.02 -23.43
C LEU A 312 4.27 -2.99 -22.93
N LEU A 313 3.88 -3.99 -23.71
CA LEU A 313 2.91 -5.00 -23.25
C LEU A 313 3.48 -5.84 -22.09
N CYS A 314 4.74 -6.25 -22.19
CA CYS A 314 5.43 -7.03 -21.17
C CYS A 314 5.65 -6.23 -19.88
N ALA A 315 6.00 -4.95 -20.00
CA ALA A 315 6.30 -4.06 -18.89
C ALA A 315 5.06 -3.35 -18.30
N ALA A 316 3.84 -3.78 -18.66
CA ALA A 316 2.60 -3.22 -18.11
C ALA A 316 2.58 -3.30 -16.57
N GLU A 317 2.04 -2.26 -15.93
CA GLU A 317 2.02 -2.14 -14.47
C GLU A 317 1.28 -3.31 -13.81
N THR A 318 0.12 -3.69 -14.36
CA THR A 318 -0.65 -4.80 -13.80
C THR A 318 -0.21 -6.15 -14.39
N PRO A 319 0.17 -7.15 -13.56
CA PRO A 319 0.59 -8.47 -14.04
C PRO A 319 -0.44 -9.18 -14.94
N LYS A 320 -1.74 -8.98 -14.68
CA LYS A 320 -2.84 -9.58 -15.47
C LYS A 320 -2.96 -9.02 -16.89
N ASP A 321 -2.42 -7.83 -17.12
CA ASP A 321 -2.46 -7.15 -18.42
C ASP A 321 -1.25 -7.57 -19.29
N ARG A 322 -0.31 -8.34 -18.71
CA ARG A 322 0.87 -8.86 -19.40
C ARG A 322 0.51 -10.14 -20.17
N PRO A 323 1.10 -10.34 -21.36
CA PRO A 323 0.94 -11.57 -22.12
C PRO A 323 1.55 -12.78 -21.42
N ALA A 324 1.15 -13.98 -21.81
CA ALA A 324 1.84 -15.19 -21.37
C ALA A 324 3.23 -15.25 -22.02
N MET A 325 4.22 -15.81 -21.33
CA MET A 325 5.59 -15.91 -21.87
C MET A 325 5.66 -16.69 -23.21
N GLN A 326 4.71 -17.58 -23.47
CA GLN A 326 4.57 -18.28 -24.75
C GLN A 326 4.21 -17.34 -25.90
N ASP A 327 3.30 -16.39 -25.64
CA ASP A 327 2.91 -15.37 -26.62
C ASP A 327 4.07 -14.39 -26.86
N VAL A 328 4.76 -13.99 -25.79
CA VAL A 328 5.98 -13.16 -25.89
C VAL A 328 7.04 -13.81 -26.76
N TYR A 329 7.27 -15.11 -26.57
CA TYR A 329 8.20 -15.88 -27.38
C TYR A 329 7.78 -15.95 -28.85
N ALA A 330 6.50 -16.20 -29.13
CA ALA A 330 5.98 -16.25 -30.49
C ALA A 330 6.11 -14.90 -31.21
N ASP A 331 5.78 -13.81 -30.54
CA ASP A 331 5.91 -12.45 -31.07
C ASP A 331 7.37 -12.09 -31.33
N ALA A 332 8.28 -12.41 -30.40
CA ALA A 332 9.71 -12.15 -30.56
C ALA A 332 10.32 -12.93 -31.73
N ILE A 333 9.90 -14.19 -31.94
CA ILE A 333 10.33 -14.99 -33.10
C ILE A 333 9.83 -14.37 -34.40
N THR A 334 8.57 -13.96 -34.44
CA THR A 334 7.98 -13.32 -35.63
C THR A 334 8.76 -12.06 -36.01
N ILE A 335 9.03 -11.18 -35.04
CA ILE A 335 9.82 -9.95 -35.25
C ILE A 335 11.24 -10.28 -35.76
N LYS A 336 11.86 -11.32 -35.20
CA LYS A 336 13.21 -11.76 -35.63
C LYS A 336 13.23 -12.28 -37.06
N GLU A 337 12.22 -13.06 -37.46
CA GLU A 337 12.10 -13.59 -38.81
C GLU A 337 11.86 -12.47 -39.83
N GLU A 338 10.99 -11.52 -39.53
CA GLU A 338 10.77 -10.31 -40.34
C GLU A 338 12.06 -9.51 -40.49
N PHE A 339 12.78 -9.27 -39.40
CA PHE A 339 14.06 -8.55 -39.44
C PHE A 339 15.11 -9.30 -40.28
N SER A 340 15.19 -10.63 -40.16
CA SER A 340 16.14 -11.44 -40.91
C SER A 340 15.85 -11.42 -42.42
N ALA A 341 14.57 -11.43 -42.81
CA ALA A 341 14.16 -11.34 -44.20
C ALA A 341 14.55 -10.01 -44.87
N LEU A 342 14.74 -8.94 -44.09
CA LEU A 342 15.22 -7.64 -44.59
C LEU A 342 16.73 -7.62 -44.84
N GLN A 343 17.49 -8.56 -44.29
CA GLN A 343 18.96 -8.59 -44.39
C GLN A 343 19.50 -9.53 -45.50
N GLY A 344 18.64 -10.37 -46.09
CA GLY A 344 18.99 -11.30 -47.17
C GLY A 344 19.40 -12.68 -46.67
#